data_AF-A0A6G2VY33-F1
#
_entry.id   AF-A0A6G2VY33-F1
#
_cell.length_a   1.000
_cell.length_b   1.000
_cell.length_c   1.000
_cell.angle_alpha   90.00
_cell.angle_beta   90.00
_cell.angle_gamma   90.00
#
_symmetry.space_group_name_H-M   'P 1'
#
loop_
_entity.id
_entity.type
_entity.pdbx_description
1 polymer ?
#
loop_
_entity_poly.entity_id
_entity_poly.type
_entity_poly.pdbx_seq_one_letter_code
_entity_poly.pdbx_strand_id
1 'polypeptide(L)'
;MTEPVPDPSGVLSEFYISFWIPTAVLTAALVIKLPSIIRLWRDPLMRAVGGLLLLACAVFVFCTPSTIARVNRLTGVPNFAAPWCYSLITAFCGCCLLLIITWRNGPAGRSAATRRARHWVVGAYAGVIVALWALFLLAGPHEERLRDLDTYYATTPFLREEILLYLGAHAVA
;
A
#
# COMPACT_ATOMS: atom_id res chain seq x y z
N MET A 1 -12.41 25.45 -38.62
CA MET A 1 -11.75 25.23 -37.32
C MET A 1 -12.75 24.47 -36.46
N THR A 2 -12.61 23.15 -36.38
CA THR A 2 -13.43 22.29 -35.52
C THR A 2 -12.71 22.17 -34.19
N GLU A 3 -13.29 22.71 -33.13
CA GLU A 3 -12.87 22.44 -31.74
C GLU A 3 -12.78 20.92 -31.54
N PRO A 4 -11.68 20.38 -30.98
CA PRO A 4 -11.61 18.96 -30.69
C PRO A 4 -12.67 18.62 -29.64
N VAL A 5 -13.59 17.72 -29.97
CA VAL A 5 -14.54 17.15 -29.01
C VAL A 5 -13.72 16.54 -27.88
N PRO A 6 -13.92 16.95 -26.61
CA PRO A 6 -13.18 16.37 -25.51
C PRO A 6 -13.51 14.89 -25.45
N ASP A 7 -12.49 14.05 -25.63
CA ASP A 7 -12.62 12.61 -25.54
C ASP A 7 -13.14 12.26 -24.14
N PRO A 8 -14.37 11.74 -24.01
CA PRO A 8 -14.94 11.42 -22.71
C PRO A 8 -14.09 10.36 -21.99
N SER A 9 -13.37 9.50 -22.72
CA SER A 9 -12.44 8.55 -22.14
C SER A 9 -11.21 9.24 -21.54
N GLY A 10 -10.78 10.37 -22.11
CA GLY A 10 -9.73 11.23 -21.56
C GLY A 10 -10.11 11.80 -20.19
N VAL A 11 -11.32 12.35 -20.06
CA VAL A 11 -11.83 12.92 -18.81
C VAL A 11 -12.07 11.83 -17.74
N LEU A 12 -12.57 10.66 -18.14
CA LEU A 12 -12.78 9.51 -17.27
C LEU A 12 -11.45 8.83 -16.86
N SER A 13 -10.42 8.89 -17.71
CA SER A 13 -9.06 8.46 -17.39
C SER A 13 -8.36 9.42 -16.43
N GLU A 14 -8.61 10.73 -16.58
CA GLU A 14 -8.24 11.77 -15.61
C GLU A 14 -8.92 11.53 -14.26
N PHE A 15 -10.18 11.06 -14.31
CA PHE A 15 -10.97 10.64 -13.16
C PHE A 15 -10.65 9.24 -12.65
N TYR A 16 -9.53 8.59 -13.01
CA TYR A 16 -9.01 7.33 -12.45
C TYR A 16 -10.08 6.45 -11.78
N ILE A 17 -11.13 6.09 -12.52
CA ILE A 17 -12.38 5.53 -11.95
C ILE A 17 -12.09 4.23 -11.20
N SER A 18 -11.10 3.47 -11.68
CA SER A 18 -10.57 2.27 -11.06
C SER A 18 -10.02 2.47 -9.65
N PHE A 19 -9.70 3.70 -9.24
CA PHE A 19 -9.25 4.02 -7.88
C PHE A 19 -10.37 4.61 -7.02
N TRP A 20 -11.22 5.47 -7.59
CA TRP A 20 -12.26 6.16 -6.82
C TRP A 20 -13.43 5.26 -6.43
N ILE A 21 -13.85 4.33 -7.31
CA ILE A 21 -14.92 3.38 -6.96
C ILE A 21 -14.49 2.49 -5.78
N PRO A 22 -13.32 1.79 -5.82
CA PRO A 22 -12.85 1.05 -4.66
C PRO A 22 -12.62 1.94 -3.44
N THR A 23 -12.09 3.15 -3.59
CA THR A 23 -11.92 4.09 -2.47
C THR A 23 -13.25 4.38 -1.78
N ALA A 24 -14.29 4.73 -2.54
CA ALA A 24 -15.60 5.06 -2.01
C ALA A 24 -16.23 3.84 -1.31
N VAL A 25 -16.16 2.67 -1.94
CA VAL A 25 -16.68 1.41 -1.38
C VAL A 25 -15.95 1.02 -0.10
N LEU A 26 -14.62 1.07 -0.08
CA LEU A 26 -13.82 0.72 1.08
C LEU A 26 -13.96 1.76 2.20
N THR A 27 -14.06 3.04 1.87
CA THR A 27 -14.31 4.10 2.85
C THR A 27 -15.69 3.92 3.48
N ALA A 28 -16.72 3.63 2.68
CA ALA A 28 -18.05 3.31 3.20
C ALA A 28 -18.02 2.06 4.10
N ALA A 29 -17.35 0.99 3.66
CA ALA A 29 -17.18 -0.22 4.46
C ALA A 29 -16.44 0.06 5.78
N LEU A 30 -15.40 0.90 5.75
CA LEU A 30 -14.65 1.33 6.94
C LEU A 30 -15.56 2.11 7.89
N VAL A 31 -16.30 3.11 7.41
CA VAL A 31 -17.24 3.91 8.22
C VAL A 31 -18.31 3.03 8.84
N ILE A 32 -18.88 2.08 8.09
CA ILE A 32 -19.88 1.13 8.59
C ILE A 32 -19.28 0.19 9.65
N LYS A 33 -18.06 -0.31 9.43
CA LYS A 33 -17.37 -1.22 10.37
C LYS A 33 -16.73 -0.49 11.56
N LEU A 34 -16.54 0.82 11.48
CA LEU A 34 -15.79 1.62 12.46
C LEU A 34 -16.30 1.44 13.90
N PRO A 35 -17.63 1.47 14.19
CA PRO A 35 -18.12 1.26 15.55
C PRO A 35 -17.78 -0.14 16.08
N SER A 36 -17.85 -1.16 15.22
CA SER A 36 -17.50 -2.54 15.57
C SER A 36 -16.01 -2.70 15.81
N ILE A 37 -15.17 -2.05 14.99
CA ILE A 37 -13.71 -2.03 15.14
C ILE A 37 -13.33 -1.36 16.46
N ILE A 38 -13.90 -0.19 16.77
CA ILE A 38 -13.62 0.54 18.02
C ILE A 38 -14.06 -0.30 19.22
N ARG A 39 -15.27 -0.89 19.18
CA ARG A 39 -15.84 -1.63 20.32
C ARG A 39 -15.11 -2.95 20.59
N LEU A 40 -14.63 -3.64 19.56
CA LEU A 40 -13.92 -4.92 19.67
C LEU A 40 -12.42 -4.80 19.34
N TRP A 41 -11.81 -3.63 19.52
CA TRP A 41 -10.40 -3.44 19.15
C TRP A 41 -9.42 -4.34 19.92
N ARG A 42 -9.85 -4.89 21.06
CA ARG A 42 -9.08 -5.89 21.83
C ARG A 42 -9.03 -7.28 21.17
N ASP A 43 -9.93 -7.58 20.24
CA ASP A 43 -9.92 -8.84 19.48
C ASP A 43 -8.87 -8.79 18.36
N PRO A 44 -7.88 -9.70 18.33
CA PRO A 44 -6.90 -9.80 17.26
C PRO A 44 -7.50 -9.89 15.85
N LEU A 45 -8.67 -10.52 15.70
CA LEU A 45 -9.35 -10.63 14.41
C LEU A 45 -9.85 -9.26 13.94
N MET A 46 -10.53 -8.51 14.82
CA MET A 46 -11.03 -7.17 14.48
C MET A 46 -9.89 -6.17 14.24
N ARG A 47 -8.75 -6.32 14.91
CA ARG A 47 -7.52 -5.58 14.59
C ARG A 47 -7.03 -5.85 13.17
N ALA A 48 -6.98 -7.11 12.77
CA ALA A 48 -6.53 -7.49 11.43
C ALA A 48 -7.49 -6.96 10.36
N VAL A 49 -8.81 -7.09 10.56
CA VAL A 49 -9.83 -6.55 9.65
C VAL A 49 -9.76 -5.02 9.58
N GLY A 50 -9.66 -4.34 10.72
CA GLY A 50 -9.56 -2.88 10.76
C GLY A 50 -8.29 -2.37 10.07
N GLY A 51 -7.16 -3.01 10.30
CA GLY A 51 -5.90 -2.70 9.62
C GLY A 51 -5.99 -2.94 8.11
N LEU A 52 -6.60 -4.06 7.69
CA LEU A 52 -6.80 -4.39 6.28
C LEU A 52 -7.65 -3.32 5.57
N LEU A 53 -8.79 -2.94 6.16
CA LEU A 53 -9.68 -1.93 5.58
C LEU A 53 -9.00 -0.56 5.51
N LEU A 54 -8.33 -0.15 6.59
CA LEU A 54 -7.62 1.13 6.63
C LEU A 54 -6.50 1.19 5.58
N LEU A 55 -5.68 0.14 5.48
CA LEU A 55 -4.58 0.08 4.52
C LEU A 55 -5.09 -0.03 3.08
N ALA A 56 -6.18 -0.78 2.83
CA ALA A 56 -6.80 -0.81 1.51
C ALA A 56 -7.27 0.59 1.09
N CYS A 57 -8.00 1.31 1.97
CA CYS A 57 -8.38 2.70 1.72
C CYS A 57 -7.15 3.57 1.44
N ALA A 58 -6.10 3.45 2.25
CA ALA A 58 -4.87 4.21 2.09
C ALA A 58 -4.21 3.94 0.74
N VAL A 59 -4.07 2.68 0.32
CA VAL A 59 -3.52 2.30 -0.99
C VAL A 59 -4.31 2.98 -2.11
N PHE A 60 -5.64 2.89 -2.11
CA PHE A 60 -6.43 3.49 -3.19
C PHE A 60 -6.39 5.03 -3.21
N VAL A 61 -6.25 5.69 -2.05
CA VAL A 61 -6.12 7.15 -1.98
C VAL A 61 -4.71 7.58 -2.42
N PHE A 62 -3.67 7.01 -1.80
CA PHE A 62 -2.30 7.48 -1.96
C PHE A 62 -1.63 7.05 -3.26
N CYS A 63 -2.01 5.90 -3.82
CA CYS A 63 -1.41 5.39 -5.06
C CYS A 63 -2.05 5.97 -6.34
N THR A 64 -2.92 6.98 -6.24
CA THR A 64 -3.43 7.71 -7.41
C THR A 64 -2.36 8.67 -7.95
N PRO A 65 -2.16 8.80 -9.28
CA PRO A 65 -1.12 9.69 -9.83
C PRO A 65 -1.23 11.15 -9.37
N SER A 66 -2.44 11.65 -9.16
CA SER A 66 -2.68 13.00 -8.60
C SER A 66 -2.22 13.13 -7.15
N THR A 67 -2.43 12.10 -6.33
CA THR A 67 -1.98 12.08 -4.94
C THR A 67 -0.48 11.83 -4.83
N ILE A 68 0.08 10.95 -5.67
CA ILE A 68 1.53 10.74 -5.81
C ILE A 68 2.23 12.08 -6.08
N ALA A 69 1.77 12.82 -7.09
CA ALA A 69 2.33 14.14 -7.42
C ALA A 69 2.18 15.14 -6.26
N ARG A 70 1.06 15.09 -5.53
CA ARG A 70 0.84 15.94 -4.35
C ARG A 70 1.79 15.59 -3.22
N VAL A 71 2.02 14.31 -2.93
CA VAL A 71 2.93 13.84 -1.89
C VAL A 71 4.36 14.26 -2.20
N ASN A 72 4.82 14.09 -3.44
CA ASN A 72 6.15 14.55 -3.84
C ASN A 72 6.30 16.07 -3.67
N ARG A 73 5.30 16.86 -4.09
CA ARG A 73 5.31 18.33 -3.89
C ARG A 73 5.32 18.74 -2.42
N LEU A 74 4.55 18.04 -1.58
CA LEU A 74 4.45 18.35 -0.15
C LEU A 74 5.74 18.01 0.61
N THR A 75 6.43 16.93 0.21
CA THR A 75 7.69 16.52 0.82
C THR A 75 8.90 17.23 0.21
N GLY A 76 8.76 17.78 -1.00
CA GLY A 76 9.85 18.40 -1.75
C GLY A 76 10.87 17.39 -2.30
N VAL A 77 10.63 16.08 -2.11
CA VAL A 77 11.51 15.01 -2.55
C VAL A 77 10.86 14.32 -3.77
N PRO A 78 11.51 14.38 -4.94
CA PRO A 78 11.00 13.70 -6.13
C PRO A 78 10.86 12.20 -5.86
N ASN A 79 9.76 11.60 -6.32
CA ASN A 79 9.45 10.17 -6.15
C ASN A 79 9.30 9.66 -4.72
N PHE A 80 9.20 10.53 -3.70
CA PHE A 80 8.94 10.12 -2.31
C PHE A 80 7.69 9.24 -2.17
N ALA A 81 6.69 9.47 -3.02
CA ALA A 81 5.49 8.66 -3.06
C ALA A 81 5.75 7.18 -3.41
N ALA A 82 6.89 6.83 -4.03
CA ALA A 82 7.22 5.46 -4.39
C ALA A 82 7.43 4.54 -3.17
N PRO A 83 8.43 4.77 -2.28
CA PRO A 83 8.60 3.95 -1.08
C PRO A 83 7.37 4.03 -0.17
N TRP A 84 6.63 5.14 -0.18
CA TRP A 84 5.37 5.29 0.55
C TRP A 84 4.29 4.33 0.04
N CYS A 85 4.03 4.32 -1.27
CA CYS A 85 3.03 3.45 -1.88
C CYS A 85 3.43 1.97 -1.73
N TYR A 86 4.69 1.63 -1.98
CA TYR A 86 5.19 0.27 -1.77
C TYR A 86 5.02 -0.16 -0.31
N SER A 87 5.32 0.70 0.66
CA SER A 87 5.12 0.40 2.08
C SER A 87 3.65 0.11 2.43
N LEU A 88 2.70 0.88 1.88
CA LEU A 88 1.27 0.66 2.11
C LEU A 88 0.81 -0.69 1.55
N ILE A 89 1.24 -1.04 0.33
CA ILE A 89 0.89 -2.31 -0.32
C ILE A 89 1.53 -3.48 0.46
N THR A 90 2.81 -3.36 0.82
CA THR A 90 3.52 -4.36 1.65
C THR A 90 2.83 -4.55 3.00
N ALA A 91 2.47 -3.46 3.70
CA ALA A 91 1.74 -3.55 4.96
C ALA A 91 0.35 -4.20 4.78
N PHE A 92 -0.35 -3.89 3.68
CA PHE A 92 -1.63 -4.50 3.35
C PHE A 92 -1.51 -6.02 3.20
N CYS A 93 -0.50 -6.50 2.46
CA CYS A 93 -0.20 -7.93 2.35
C CYS A 93 0.12 -8.58 3.70
N GLY A 94 0.91 -7.91 4.55
CA GLY A 94 1.16 -8.36 5.91
C GLY A 94 -0.14 -8.48 6.73
N CYS A 95 -1.06 -7.52 6.60
CA CYS A 95 -2.38 -7.58 7.22
C CYS A 95 -3.25 -8.73 6.69
N CYS A 96 -3.21 -9.05 5.39
CA CYS A 96 -3.87 -10.24 4.83
C CYS A 96 -3.37 -11.53 5.49
N LEU A 97 -2.05 -11.70 5.63
CA LEU A 97 -1.49 -12.88 6.29
C LEU A 97 -1.82 -12.95 7.78
N LEU A 98 -1.76 -11.80 8.48
CA LEU A 98 -2.19 -11.73 9.88
C LEU A 98 -3.66 -12.11 10.02
N LEU A 99 -4.53 -11.66 9.11
CA LEU A 99 -5.93 -12.05 9.08
C LEU A 99 -6.06 -13.57 8.91
N ILE A 100 -5.40 -14.17 7.92
CA ILE A 100 -5.43 -15.63 7.68
C ILE A 100 -4.94 -16.40 8.92
N ILE A 101 -3.84 -15.96 9.54
CA ILE A 101 -3.30 -16.59 10.75
C ILE A 101 -4.27 -16.44 11.93
N THR A 102 -4.91 -15.28 12.10
CA THR A 102 -5.89 -15.06 13.17
C THR A 102 -7.15 -15.88 12.96
N TRP A 103 -7.63 -15.98 11.71
CA TRP A 103 -8.83 -16.70 11.34
C TRP A 103 -8.63 -18.21 11.45
N ARG A 104 -7.53 -18.75 10.90
CA ARG A 104 -7.24 -20.20 10.90
C ARG A 104 -7.15 -20.80 12.30
N ASN A 105 -6.60 -20.06 13.27
CA ASN A 105 -6.35 -20.58 14.61
C ASN A 105 -7.49 -20.31 15.61
N GLY A 106 -8.46 -19.44 15.27
CA GLY A 106 -9.64 -19.15 16.09
C GLY A 106 -9.37 -18.68 17.54
N PRO A 107 -10.40 -18.68 18.42
CA PRO A 107 -10.27 -18.29 19.84
C PRO A 107 -9.33 -19.19 20.65
N ALA A 108 -9.14 -20.45 20.21
CA ALA A 108 -8.20 -21.43 20.75
C ALA A 108 -6.74 -21.18 20.31
N GLY A 109 -6.53 -20.29 19.33
CA GLY A 109 -5.27 -20.00 18.67
C GLY A 109 -4.27 -19.15 19.44
N ARG A 110 -4.41 -19.02 20.77
CA ARG A 110 -3.50 -18.25 21.63
C ARG A 110 -2.19 -19.00 21.97
N SER A 111 -1.86 -20.06 21.22
CA SER A 111 -0.63 -20.82 21.42
C SER A 111 0.61 -19.95 21.16
N ALA A 112 1.73 -20.31 21.79
CA ALA A 112 3.02 -19.64 21.57
C ALA A 112 3.43 -19.67 20.09
N ALA A 113 3.06 -20.72 19.35
CA ALA A 113 3.34 -20.86 17.92
C ALA A 113 2.61 -19.78 17.09
N THR A 114 1.32 -19.52 17.35
CA THR A 114 0.57 -18.47 16.64
C THR A 114 1.14 -17.08 16.93
N ARG A 115 1.52 -16.81 18.19
CA ARG A 115 2.17 -15.55 18.55
C ARG A 115 3.49 -15.38 17.80
N ARG A 116 4.32 -16.43 17.78
CA ARG A 116 5.60 -16.43 17.05
C ARG A 116 5.40 -16.20 15.55
N ALA A 117 4.43 -16.87 14.93
CA ALA A 117 4.09 -16.67 13.51
C ALA A 117 3.68 -15.22 13.21
N ARG A 118 2.84 -14.61 14.06
CA ARG A 118 2.47 -13.19 13.91
C ARG A 118 3.66 -12.26 14.02
N HIS A 119 4.54 -12.47 15.01
CA HIS A 119 5.75 -11.66 15.14
C HIS A 119 6.70 -11.83 13.96
N TRP A 120 6.82 -13.04 13.40
CA TRP A 120 7.60 -13.26 12.18
C TRP A 120 7.03 -12.52 10.98
N VAL A 121 5.71 -12.57 10.76
CA VAL A 121 5.07 -11.80 9.69
C VAL A 121 5.29 -10.31 9.90
N VAL A 122 5.00 -9.78 11.10
CA VAL A 122 5.21 -8.36 11.38
C VAL A 122 6.68 -7.96 11.18
N GLY A 123 7.63 -8.77 11.67
CA GLY A 123 9.06 -8.50 11.54
C GLY A 123 9.53 -8.55 10.09
N ALA A 124 9.08 -9.54 9.31
CA ALA A 124 9.45 -9.67 7.90
C ALA A 124 8.92 -8.49 7.07
N TYR A 125 7.63 -8.17 7.19
CA TYR A 125 7.02 -7.07 6.43
C TYR A 125 7.54 -5.70 6.87
N ALA A 126 7.78 -5.49 8.18
CA ALA A 126 8.43 -4.28 8.66
C ALA A 126 9.88 -4.17 8.16
N GLY A 127 10.60 -5.29 8.10
CA GLY A 127 11.95 -5.36 7.54
C GLY A 127 11.99 -4.99 6.06
N VAL A 128 11.04 -5.48 5.27
CA VAL A 128 10.87 -5.08 3.85
C VAL A 128 10.63 -3.58 3.75
N ILE A 129 9.71 -3.02 4.54
CA ILE A 129 9.43 -1.57 4.54
C ILE A 129 10.70 -0.78 4.87
N VAL A 130 11.43 -1.14 5.92
CA VAL A 130 12.68 -0.46 6.28
C VAL A 130 13.70 -0.54 5.15
N ALA A 131 13.82 -1.69 4.49
CA ALA A 131 14.74 -1.87 3.37
C ALA A 131 14.32 -1.04 2.14
N LEU A 132 13.03 -0.93 1.83
CA LEU A 132 12.53 -0.04 0.75
C LEU A 132 12.95 1.42 1.01
N TRP A 133 12.70 1.93 2.23
CA TRP A 133 13.13 3.28 2.60
C TRP A 133 14.64 3.46 2.57
N ALA A 134 15.41 2.48 3.03
CA ALA A 134 16.86 2.54 3.01
C ALA A 134 17.41 2.60 1.57
N LEU A 135 16.88 1.79 0.66
CA LEU A 135 17.26 1.77 -0.75
C LEU A 135 16.92 3.09 -1.43
N PHE A 136 15.71 3.62 -1.19
CA PHE A 136 15.29 4.93 -1.69
C PHE A 136 16.25 6.05 -1.23
N LEU A 137 16.63 6.07 0.05
CA LEU A 137 17.54 7.09 0.59
C LEU A 137 18.98 6.95 0.06
N LEU A 138 19.42 5.74 -0.29
CA LEU A 138 20.76 5.49 -0.84
C LEU A 138 20.89 5.85 -2.33
N ALA A 139 19.78 5.88 -3.07
CA ALA A 139 19.77 6.05 -4.51
C ALA A 139 20.19 7.45 -5.03
N GLY A 140 20.09 8.51 -4.20
CA GLY A 140 20.54 9.85 -4.56
C GLY A 140 19.48 10.71 -5.28
N PRO A 141 19.86 11.76 -6.04
CA PRO A 141 18.89 12.67 -6.66
C PRO A 141 18.08 11.99 -7.77
N HIS A 142 16.77 12.26 -7.80
CA HIS A 142 15.81 11.60 -8.68
C HIS A 142 15.16 12.57 -9.66
N GLU A 143 15.05 12.19 -10.93
CA GLU A 143 14.06 12.76 -11.85
C GLU A 143 12.66 12.26 -11.48
N GLU A 144 11.70 13.17 -11.30
CA GLU A 144 10.34 12.79 -10.92
C GLU A 144 9.65 11.97 -12.03
N ARG A 145 9.22 10.75 -11.72
CA ARG A 145 8.45 9.86 -12.60
C ARG A 145 7.17 9.43 -11.91
N LEU A 146 6.03 9.91 -12.39
CA LEU A 146 4.73 9.63 -11.76
C LEU A 146 4.06 8.33 -12.24
N ARG A 147 4.45 7.79 -13.40
CA ARG A 147 3.74 6.67 -14.05
C ARG A 147 4.64 5.51 -14.46
N ASP A 148 5.89 5.78 -14.76
CA ASP A 148 6.82 4.83 -15.37
C ASP A 148 8.11 4.70 -14.57
N LEU A 149 8.05 5.02 -13.27
CA LEU A 149 9.16 4.94 -12.33
C LEU A 149 9.85 3.58 -12.39
N ASP A 150 9.06 2.50 -12.27
CA ASP A 150 9.56 1.12 -12.23
C ASP A 150 10.34 0.76 -13.50
N THR A 151 9.91 1.26 -14.66
CA THR A 151 10.57 1.01 -15.94
C THR A 151 11.76 1.94 -16.18
N TYR A 152 11.68 3.21 -15.78
CA TYR A 152 12.74 4.20 -15.96
C TYR A 152 13.94 3.87 -15.06
N TYR A 153 13.69 3.51 -13.80
CA TYR A 153 14.75 3.23 -12.82
C TYR A 153 15.16 1.76 -12.74
N ALA A 154 14.69 0.91 -13.66
CA ALA A 154 15.00 -0.53 -13.70
C ALA A 154 16.51 -0.85 -13.76
N THR A 155 17.34 0.07 -14.23
CA THR A 155 18.80 -0.08 -14.35
C THR A 155 19.58 0.80 -13.38
N THR A 156 18.90 1.58 -12.55
CA THR A 156 19.54 2.52 -11.62
C THR A 156 19.87 1.81 -10.30
N PRO A 157 21.12 1.87 -9.81
CA PRO A 157 21.49 1.27 -8.53
C PRO A 157 20.61 1.78 -7.38
N PHE A 158 20.35 0.89 -6.42
CA PHE A 158 19.45 1.03 -5.27
C PHE A 158 17.96 1.12 -5.62
N LEU A 159 17.54 1.88 -6.64
CA LEU A 159 16.14 1.93 -7.07
C LEU A 159 15.71 0.63 -7.76
N ARG A 160 16.59 0.03 -8.57
CA ARG A 160 16.35 -1.31 -9.12
C ARG A 160 16.13 -2.32 -8.01
N GLU A 161 16.98 -2.31 -7.00
CA GLU A 161 16.87 -3.21 -5.85
C GLU A 161 15.60 -2.92 -5.05
N GLU A 162 15.18 -1.65 -4.93
CA GLU A 162 13.91 -1.27 -4.30
C GLU A 162 12.72 -1.88 -5.05
N ILE A 163 12.67 -1.72 -6.37
CA ILE A 163 11.63 -2.29 -7.25
C ILE A 163 11.63 -3.82 -7.15
N LEU A 164 12.80 -4.46 -7.23
CA LEU A 164 12.91 -5.92 -7.14
C LEU A 164 12.53 -6.44 -5.75
N LEU A 165 12.89 -5.72 -4.69
CA LEU A 165 12.49 -6.05 -3.32
C LEU A 165 10.97 -5.97 -3.18
N TYR A 166 10.37 -4.89 -3.69
CA TYR A 166 8.92 -4.74 -3.73
C TYR A 166 8.28 -5.91 -4.50
N LEU A 167 8.69 -6.18 -5.74
CA LEU A 167 8.12 -7.27 -6.55
C LEU A 167 8.31 -8.64 -5.87
N GLY A 168 9.51 -8.92 -5.38
CA GLY A 168 9.85 -10.17 -4.70
C GLY A 168 9.01 -10.39 -3.44
N ALA A 169 8.79 -9.35 -2.64
CA ALA A 169 7.94 -9.44 -1.45
C ALA A 169 6.47 -9.79 -1.77
N HIS A 170 6.01 -9.56 -3.01
CA HIS A 170 4.66 -9.85 -3.46
C HIS A 170 4.56 -11.12 -4.33
N ALA A 171 5.68 -11.63 -4.85
CA ALA A 171 5.71 -12.79 -5.75
C ALA A 171 5.91 -14.15 -5.04
N VAL A 172 6.50 -14.16 -3.84
CA VAL A 172 6.90 -15.41 -3.13
C VAL A 172 5.77 -16.02 -2.28
N ALA A 173 4.51 -15.68 -2.58
CA ALA A 173 3.33 -16.17 -1.86
C ALA A 173 3.07 -17.67 -2.03
#